data_AF-A0A662Q3D4-F1
#
_entry.id   AF-A0A662Q3D4-F1
#
_cell.length_a   1.000
_cell.length_b   1.000
_cell.length_c   1.000
_cell.angle_alpha   90.00
_cell.angle_beta   90.00
_cell.angle_gamma   90.00
#
_symmetry.space_group_name_H-M   'P 1'
#
loop_
_entity.id
_entity.type
_entity.pdbx_description
1 polymer ?
#
loop_
_entity_poly.entity_id
_entity_poly.type
_entity_poly.pdbx_seq_one_letter_code
_entity_poly.pdbx_strand_id
1 'polypeptide(L)' 'MKYRLMDLLACPMCKHFPLKLIVFEETGIERPEKIRRCELYCGYHQALIEDLSELDCEDCWSKEIVSG' A
#
# COMPACT_ATOMS: atom_id res chain seq x y z
N MET A 1 -2.24 -7.70 6.40
CA MET A 1 -2.88 -6.74 5.46
C MET A 1 -1.84 -6.27 4.46
N LYS A 2 -2.22 -6.02 3.19
CA LYS A 2 -1.27 -5.61 2.14
C LYS A 2 -1.32 -4.11 1.91
N TYR A 3 -0.17 -3.45 1.80
CA TYR A 3 -0.06 -2.00 1.53
C TYR A 3 -0.86 -1.56 0.29
N ARG A 4 -0.86 -2.38 -0.77
CA ARG A 4 -1.59 -2.15 -2.03
C ARG A 4 -3.11 -2.03 -1.88
N LEU A 5 -3.69 -2.44 -0.75
CA LEU A 5 -5.13 -2.23 -0.50
C LEU A 5 -5.44 -0.75 -0.24
N MET A 6 -4.47 0.04 0.22
CA MET A 6 -4.66 1.47 0.48
C MET A 6 -5.01 2.28 -0.77
N ASP A 7 -4.70 1.75 -1.95
CA ASP A 7 -5.09 2.33 -3.24
C ASP A 7 -6.61 2.26 -3.50
N LEU A 8 -7.31 1.37 -2.79
CA LEU A 8 -8.75 1.13 -2.97
C LEU A 8 -9.58 1.57 -1.75
N LEU A 9 -8.97 1.67 -0.58
CA LEU A 9 -9.67 1.92 0.66
C LEU A 9 -9.96 3.42 0.82
N ALA A 10 -11.25 3.74 0.83
CA ALA A 10 -11.76 5.06 1.18
C ALA A 10 -12.63 4.98 2.44
N CYS A 11 -12.79 6.09 3.15
CA CYS A 11 -13.70 6.16 4.30
C CYS A 11 -15.12 5.80 3.86
N PRO A 12 -15.78 4.79 4.47
CA PRO A 12 -17.11 4.35 4.03
C PRO A 12 -18.18 5.42 4.25
N MET A 13 -17.99 6.30 5.25
CA MET A 13 -18.91 7.36 5.67
C MET A 13 -18.83 8.60 4.76
N CYS A 14 -17.63 9.13 4.53
CA CYS A 14 -17.43 10.41 3.84
C CYS A 14 -16.70 10.30 2.50
N LYS A 15 -16.30 9.09 2.08
CA LYS A 15 -15.56 8.81 0.85
C LYS A 15 -14.19 9.50 0.75
N HIS A 16 -13.65 9.96 1.87
CA HIS A 16 -12.31 10.50 1.91
C HIS A 16 -11.27 9.44 1.52
N PHE A 17 -10.39 9.83 0.61
CA PHE A 17 -9.29 9.04 0.09
C PHE A 17 -8.09 9.97 -0.12
N PRO A 18 -6.86 9.56 0.24
CA PRO A 18 -6.50 8.28 0.86
C PRO A 18 -6.79 8.22 2.37
N LEU A 19 -6.88 7.01 2.93
CA LEU A 19 -6.88 6.82 4.39
C LEU A 19 -5.45 6.88 4.95
N LYS A 20 -5.31 7.35 6.19
CA LYS A 20 -4.02 7.36 6.90
C LYS A 20 -3.71 5.97 7.46
N LEU A 21 -2.63 5.35 6.98
CA LEU A 21 -2.13 4.08 7.49
C LEU A 21 -1.04 4.34 8.55
N ILE A 22 -1.16 3.70 9.70
CA ILE A 22 -0.11 3.61 10.73
C ILE A 22 0.22 2.14 10.87
N VAL A 23 1.50 1.76 10.82
CA VAL A 23 1.93 0.36 10.91
C VAL A 23 2.70 0.17 12.20
N PHE A 24 2.26 -0.77 13.03
CA PHE A 24 2.96 -1.11 14.27
C PHE A 24 3.88 -2.32 14.08
N GLU A 25 3.46 -3.28 13.25
CA GLU A 25 4.20 -4.50 12.98
C GLU A 25 4.01 -4.95 11.52
N GLU A 26 5.11 -5.30 10.86
CA GLU A 26 5.12 -5.92 9.54
C GLU A 26 6.04 -7.14 9.51
N THR A 27 5.72 -8.10 8.65
CA THR A 27 6.51 -9.30 8.41
C THR A 27 6.85 -9.45 6.93
N GLY A 28 7.95 -10.16 6.65
CA GLY A 28 8.31 -10.59 5.30
C GLY A 28 7.49 -11.80 4.86
N ILE A 29 7.08 -11.81 3.59
CA ILE A 29 6.39 -12.92 2.93
C ILE A 29 7.00 -13.19 1.55
N GLU A 30 6.77 -14.40 1.03
CA GLU A 30 7.15 -14.73 -0.34
C GLU A 30 6.25 -13.97 -1.34
N ARG A 31 6.88 -13.20 -2.22
CA ARG A 31 6.18 -12.43 -3.25
C ARG A 31 5.73 -13.36 -4.39
N PRO A 32 4.55 -13.13 -5.00
CA PRO A 32 4.13 -13.89 -6.18
C PRO A 32 4.94 -13.48 -7.41
N GLU A 33 4.99 -14.36 -8.41
CA GLU A 33 5.69 -14.12 -9.69
C GLU A 33 5.16 -12.89 -10.45
N LYS A 34 3.85 -12.62 -10.34
CA LYS A 34 3.20 -11.48 -11.02
C LYS A 34 2.85 -10.38 -10.04
N ILE A 35 3.53 -9.25 -10.20
CA ILE A 35 3.34 -8.04 -9.40
C ILE A 35 2.54 -7.01 -10.19
N ARG A 36 1.63 -6.32 -9.50
CA ARG A 36 0.89 -5.17 -10.05
C ARG A 36 1.24 -3.91 -9.28
N ARG A 37 1.30 -2.79 -10.01
CA ARG A 37 1.49 -1.44 -9.45
C ARG A 37 0.14 -0.89 -8.98
N CYS A 38 0.18 0.02 -8.02
CA CYS A 38 -0.99 0.80 -7.60
C CYS A 38 -1.31 1.85 -8.68
N GLU A 39 -2.56 2.29 -8.76
CA GLU A 39 -3.05 3.23 -9.79
C GLU A 39 -3.06 4.69 -9.31
N LEU A 40 -3.50 4.95 -8.07
CA LEU A 40 -3.70 6.31 -7.54
C LEU A 40 -2.82 6.62 -6.34
N TYR A 41 -2.72 5.69 -5.38
CA TYR A 41 -2.02 5.88 -4.12
C TYR A 41 -1.18 4.67 -3.74
N CYS A 42 0.10 4.90 -3.40
CA CYS A 42 0.99 3.88 -2.89
C CYS A 42 0.95 3.85 -1.36
N GLY A 43 0.30 2.84 -0.79
CA GLY A 43 0.27 2.66 0.67
C GLY A 43 1.64 2.42 1.31
N TYR A 44 2.61 1.91 0.55
CA TYR A 44 3.96 1.62 1.05
C TYR A 44 4.80 2.90 1.21
N HIS A 45 4.75 3.78 0.20
CA HIS A 45 5.43 5.09 0.23
C HIS A 45 4.56 6.20 0.85
N GLN A 46 3.32 5.87 1.21
CA GLN A 46 2.32 6.78 1.77
C GLN A 46 2.04 8.04 0.94
N ALA A 47 2.13 7.94 -0.40
CA ALA A 47 2.01 9.07 -1.32
C ALA A 47 1.16 8.73 -2.56
N LEU A 48 0.65 9.77 -3.24
CA LEU A 48 -0.01 9.61 -4.55
C LEU A 48 1.02 9.20 -5.60
N ILE A 49 0.60 8.40 -6.57
CA ILE A 49 1.49 7.86 -7.62
C ILE A 49 2.07 8.98 -8.49
N GLU A 50 1.31 10.06 -8.72
CA GLU A 50 1.76 11.23 -9.48
C GLU A 50 2.90 12.00 -8.81
N ASP A 51 3.03 11.90 -7.48
CA ASP A 51 4.07 12.57 -6.70
C ASP A 51 5.35 11.74 -6.56
N LEU A 52 5.34 10.47 -7.02
CA LEU A 52 6.45 9.54 -6.87
C LEU A 52 7.23 9.40 -8.19
N SER A 53 8.56 9.55 -8.11
CA SER A 53 9.45 9.27 -9.25
C SER A 53 9.72 7.78 -9.43
N GLU A 54 9.74 7.02 -8.34
CA GLU A 54 10.08 5.59 -8.31
C GLU A 54 9.15 4.82 -7.36
N LEU A 55 8.97 3.52 -7.64
CA LEU A 55 8.03 2.64 -6.94
C LEU A 55 8.67 1.27 -6.67
N ASP A 56 9.06 1.02 -5.42
CA ASP A 56 9.61 -0.25 -4.95
C ASP A 56 8.52 -1.32 -4.75
N CYS A 57 7.85 -1.68 -5.84
CA CYS A 57 6.76 -2.67 -5.82
C CYS A 57 7.26 -4.06 -5.45
N GLU A 58 8.50 -4.43 -5.76
CA GLU A 58 9.02 -5.74 -5.39
C GLU A 58 9.09 -5.93 -3.88
N ASP A 59 9.64 -4.93 -3.19
CA ASP A 59 9.76 -4.91 -1.72
C ASP A 59 8.39 -4.82 -1.05
N CYS A 60 7.51 -3.95 -1.55
CA CYS A 60 6.13 -3.85 -1.09
C CYS A 60 5.37 -5.18 -1.16
N TRP A 61 5.58 -5.97 -2.22
CA TRP A 61 4.91 -7.27 -2.37
C TRP A 61 5.51 -8.38 -1.50
N SER A 62 6.74 -8.21 -1.01
CA SER A 62 7.35 -9.08 0.00
C SER A 62 7.03 -8.69 1.44
N LYS A 63 6.20 -7.68 1.68
CA LYS A 63 5.81 -7.23 3.03
C LYS A 63 4.32 -7.43 3.29
N GLU A 64 4.00 -7.82 4.51
CA GLU A 64 2.64 -7.91 5.01
C GLU A 64 2.51 -7.28 6.41
N ILE A 65 1.53 -6.39 6.55
CA ILE A 65 1.22 -5.70 7.81
C ILE A 65 0.51 -6.68 8.74
N VAL A 66 1.07 -6.93 9.91
CA VAL A 66 0.46 -7.78 10.95
C VAL A 66 -0.51 -6.95 11.80
N SER A 67 -0.12 -5.72 12.18
CA SER A 67 -0.95 -4.79 12.95
C SER A 67 -0.75 -3.33 12.52
N GLY A 68 -1.84 -2.57 12.55
CA GLY A 68 -1.92 -1.15 12.15
C GLY A 68 -3.20 -0.47 12.62
#